data_AF-A0A7W0TGJ9-F1
#
_entry.id   AF-A0A7W0TGJ9-F1
#
_cell.length_a   1.000
_cell.length_b   1.000
_cell.length_c   1.000
_cell.angle_alpha   90.00
_cell.angle_beta   90.00
_cell.angle_gamma   90.00
#
_symmetry.space_group_name_H-M   'P 1'
#
loop_
_entity.id
_entity.type
_entity.pdbx_description
1 polymer ?
#
loop_
_entity_poly.entity_id
_entity_poly.type
_entity_poly.pdbx_seq_one_letter_code
_entity_poly.pdbx_strand_id
1 'polypeptide(L)'
;PYELLFEGGQFYLVGWSHERDAIRVFRLSRIRGKVAYATKAEHDFQRPPDFDPREYANRIPWQLGDAHAVAEIWVSDRIAWHVERNFGRYGELTDTEDGGQVFRTPYASARLLLAWAIGYEQHAHVIGPSELADELHSRLDRVAELHRGDPSVSVAQGRLPAPVHIERGTNGSGARQREATGIRPERFARLVTLASVLIRAGRAGERLASAQVCERLQISQQELREDVAVLNVVNFGGGAYVLYAEVHANGEIEVDPEPYSDTFDRPARLLPIEARALLAAIELLGVHLSEDLVTVREKLERALGDIAKEGLLVSNARSDDTIARQVGEAIEERRLIEVEYYAENEDAFSTRVGEPYALMNSREGWYVKVFDPAKDQMRSFRLDRIKRVDVLDETYEPRADLDPIADVEGWPRTGQVEGSRIAHVWVSPEHARWAREERTVLAELDDGAVIVEWAFKGDRYLVKQILKEAGDAAVLEPADVREAVLAAAERLLAPSAR
;
A
#
# COMPACT_ATOMS: atom_id res chain seq x y z
N PRO A 1 -4.79 -0.28 25.78
CA PRO A 1 -4.35 0.06 24.40
C PRO A 1 -3.32 1.19 24.49
N TYR A 2 -2.16 1.07 23.84
CA TYR A 2 -1.12 2.09 23.94
C TYR A 2 -1.18 3.05 22.75
N GLU A 3 -0.91 2.63 21.52
CA GLU A 3 -0.79 3.51 20.34
C GLU A 3 -1.57 2.96 19.15
N LEU A 4 -2.00 3.84 18.24
CA LEU A 4 -2.42 3.46 16.88
C LEU A 4 -1.32 3.76 15.88
N LEU A 5 -1.01 2.81 15.01
CA LEU A 5 -0.03 2.92 13.94
C LEU A 5 -0.73 2.78 12.59
N PHE A 6 -0.22 3.48 11.56
CA PHE A 6 -0.63 3.27 10.18
C PHE A 6 0.57 2.79 9.36
N GLU A 7 0.45 1.60 8.77
CA GLU A 7 1.51 0.95 7.99
C GLU A 7 0.89 0.15 6.83
N GLY A 8 1.45 0.29 5.63
CA GLY A 8 1.02 -0.48 4.44
C GLY A 8 -0.47 -0.34 4.11
N GLY A 9 -1.05 0.85 4.33
CA GLY A 9 -2.47 1.11 4.08
C GLY A 9 -3.41 0.52 5.15
N GLN A 10 -2.89 0.08 6.31
CA GLN A 10 -3.64 -0.60 7.35
C GLN A 10 -3.37 0.03 8.73
N PHE A 11 -4.38 0.02 9.59
CA PHE A 11 -4.22 0.45 10.99
C PHE A 11 -3.85 -0.72 11.90
N TYR A 12 -2.93 -0.48 12.81
CA TYR A 12 -2.52 -1.39 13.87
C TYR A 12 -2.66 -0.72 15.25
N LEU A 13 -3.02 -1.50 16.26
CA LEU A 13 -3.12 -1.11 17.66
C LEU A 13 -1.98 -1.77 18.42
N VAL A 14 -1.09 -0.98 19.01
CA VAL A 14 -0.08 -1.49 19.94
C VAL A 14 -0.64 -1.38 21.35
N GLY A 15 -0.48 -2.41 22.17
CA GLY A 15 -0.84 -2.34 23.57
C GLY A 15 -0.45 -3.58 24.37
N TRP A 16 -0.50 -3.47 25.69
CA TRP A 16 -0.32 -4.61 26.58
C TRP A 16 -1.47 -5.60 26.44
N SER A 17 -1.13 -6.85 26.09
CA SER A 17 -2.06 -7.97 26.13
C SER A 17 -2.00 -8.59 27.53
N HIS A 18 -3.03 -8.36 28.35
CA HIS A 18 -3.13 -8.97 29.68
C HIS A 18 -3.20 -10.51 29.62
N GLU A 19 -3.68 -11.09 28.53
CA GLU A 19 -3.67 -12.55 28.33
C GLU A 19 -2.26 -13.12 28.13
N ARG A 20 -1.39 -12.34 27.48
CA ARG A 20 -0.04 -12.77 27.08
C ARG A 20 1.08 -12.15 27.90
N ASP A 21 0.74 -11.29 28.85
CA ASP A 21 1.65 -10.55 29.71
C ASP A 21 2.80 -9.88 28.95
N ALA A 22 2.48 -9.30 27.80
CA ALA A 22 3.45 -8.68 26.89
C ALA A 22 2.79 -7.63 25.99
N ILE A 23 3.62 -6.73 25.44
CA ILE A 23 3.19 -5.79 24.41
C ILE A 23 2.92 -6.55 23.11
N ARG A 24 1.76 -6.27 22.48
CA ARG A 24 1.33 -6.90 21.23
C ARG A 24 0.81 -5.87 20.26
N VAL A 25 0.94 -6.19 18.98
CA VAL A 25 0.45 -5.38 17.86
C VAL A 25 -0.75 -6.09 17.24
N PHE A 26 -1.89 -5.41 17.19
CA PHE A 26 -3.16 -5.94 16.69
C PHE A 26 -3.58 -5.16 15.45
N ARG A 27 -3.67 -5.82 14.29
CA ARG A 27 -4.23 -5.17 13.10
C ARG A 27 -5.73 -4.89 13.31
N LEU A 28 -6.17 -3.64 13.13
CA LEU A 28 -7.56 -3.24 13.42
C LEU A 28 -8.58 -4.00 12.58
N SER A 29 -8.28 -4.23 11.30
CA SER A 29 -9.14 -5.04 10.43
C SER A 29 -9.28 -6.50 10.89
N ARG A 30 -8.39 -6.98 11.76
CA ARG A 30 -8.45 -8.35 12.32
C ARG A 30 -9.29 -8.44 13.60
N ILE A 31 -9.74 -7.34 14.19
CA ILE A 31 -10.56 -7.36 15.42
C ILE A 31 -12.00 -7.77 15.06
N ARG A 32 -12.48 -8.88 15.64
CA ARG A 32 -13.87 -9.32 15.55
C ARG A 32 -14.63 -8.90 16.81
N GLY A 33 -15.72 -8.17 16.63
CA GLY A 33 -16.57 -7.69 17.73
C GLY A 33 -16.45 -6.19 17.97
N LYS A 34 -17.37 -5.65 18.76
CA LYS A 34 -17.31 -4.24 19.15
C LYS A 34 -16.15 -4.04 20.12
N VAL A 35 -15.26 -3.09 19.81
CA VAL A 35 -14.29 -2.59 20.78
C VAL A 35 -15.10 -1.91 21.89
N ALA A 36 -15.11 -2.53 23.06
CA ALA A 36 -15.77 -2.02 24.25
C ALA A 36 -14.71 -1.66 25.29
N TYR A 37 -14.97 -0.59 26.05
CA TYR A 37 -14.16 -0.27 27.21
C TYR A 37 -14.36 -1.35 28.27
N ALA A 38 -13.26 -1.86 28.83
CA ALA A 38 -13.32 -2.86 29.91
C ALA A 38 -13.97 -2.27 31.18
N THR A 39 -13.84 -0.96 31.37
CA THR A 39 -14.34 -0.21 32.52
C THR A 39 -14.90 1.14 32.07
N LYS A 40 -15.67 1.79 32.96
CA LYS A 40 -16.27 3.12 32.70
C LYS A 40 -15.38 4.28 33.18
N ALA A 41 -14.18 4.00 33.69
CA ALA A 41 -13.27 5.03 34.17
C ALA A 41 -12.56 5.69 32.98
N GLU A 42 -12.29 6.99 33.10
CA GLU A 42 -11.63 7.76 32.04
C GLU A 42 -10.15 7.36 31.87
N HIS A 43 -9.52 6.78 32.91
CA HIS A 43 -8.11 6.39 32.93
C HIS A 43 -7.95 5.04 33.64
N ASP A 44 -7.99 3.95 32.87
CA ASP A 44 -7.96 2.58 33.40
C ASP A 44 -6.54 2.04 33.64
N PHE A 45 -5.53 2.67 33.03
CA PHE A 45 -4.13 2.28 33.13
C PHE A 45 -3.24 3.49 32.82
N GLN A 46 -2.00 3.46 33.29
CA GLN A 46 -0.96 4.37 32.81
C GLN A 46 -0.08 3.63 31.81
N ARG A 47 0.23 4.30 30.69
CA ARG A 47 1.22 3.80 29.74
C ARG A 47 2.59 3.73 30.45
N PRO A 48 3.38 2.65 30.27
CA PRO A 48 4.73 2.58 30.82
C PRO A 48 5.56 3.79 30.37
N PRO A 49 6.30 4.45 31.28
CA PRO A 49 7.05 5.67 30.95
C PRO A 49 8.22 5.43 29.98
N ASP A 50 8.65 4.18 29.85
CA ASP A 50 9.68 3.67 28.94
C ASP A 50 9.13 3.16 27.60
N PHE A 51 7.81 3.20 27.38
CA PHE A 51 7.21 2.78 26.13
C PHE A 51 7.47 3.82 25.02
N ASP A 52 8.30 3.47 24.02
CA ASP A 52 8.44 4.24 22.78
C ASP A 52 7.61 3.62 21.64
N PRO A 53 6.53 4.28 21.17
CA PRO A 53 5.74 3.78 20.05
C PRO A 53 6.51 3.71 18.72
N ARG A 54 7.61 4.46 18.58
CA ARG A 54 8.45 4.48 17.36
C ARG A 54 9.20 3.17 17.16
N GLU A 55 9.49 2.44 18.23
CA GLU A 55 10.07 1.09 18.15
C GLU A 55 9.16 0.10 17.45
N TYR A 56 7.84 0.35 17.41
CA TYR A 56 6.86 -0.53 16.78
C TYR A 56 6.44 -0.02 15.39
N ALA A 57 6.47 1.30 15.16
CA ALA A 57 6.24 1.90 13.84
C ALA A 57 7.38 1.59 12.83
N ASN A 58 8.58 1.30 13.34
CA ASN A 58 9.76 0.97 12.53
C ASN A 58 10.02 -0.54 12.45
N ARG A 59 8.99 -1.40 12.55
CA ARG A 59 9.14 -2.85 12.40
C ARG A 59 8.46 -3.34 11.14
N ILE A 60 9.08 -4.28 10.47
CA ILE A 60 8.48 -5.03 9.36
C ILE A 60 7.62 -6.18 9.84
N PRO A 61 6.77 -6.75 8.96
CA PRO A 61 5.83 -7.81 9.32
C PRO A 61 6.45 -8.96 10.14
N TRP A 62 7.67 -9.42 9.82
CA TRP A 62 8.31 -10.51 10.55
C TRP A 62 8.94 -10.09 11.88
N GLN A 63 9.07 -8.80 12.16
CA GLN A 63 9.56 -8.24 13.43
C GLN A 63 8.43 -7.82 14.38
N LEU A 64 7.16 -7.92 13.94
CA LEU A 64 6.00 -7.63 14.76
C LEU A 64 5.84 -8.70 15.85
N GLY A 65 6.46 -8.48 17.01
CA GLY A 65 6.44 -9.38 18.17
C GLY A 65 7.74 -9.31 18.96
N ASP A 66 7.89 -10.21 19.93
CA ASP A 66 9.15 -10.37 20.65
C ASP A 66 10.14 -11.12 19.73
N ALA A 67 11.31 -10.54 19.50
CA ALA A 67 12.32 -11.18 18.66
C ALA A 67 12.78 -12.50 19.31
N HIS A 68 12.70 -13.59 18.56
CA HIS A 68 13.10 -14.91 19.04
C HIS A 68 14.56 -15.25 18.69
N ALA A 69 15.03 -14.80 17.52
CA ALA A 69 16.39 -14.99 17.05
C ALA A 69 16.77 -13.93 15.99
N VAL A 70 18.04 -13.93 15.58
CA VAL A 70 18.55 -13.17 14.43
C VAL A 70 18.80 -14.15 13.29
N ALA A 71 18.16 -13.90 12.15
CA ALA A 71 18.38 -14.67 10.95
C ALA A 71 19.55 -14.12 10.16
N GLU A 72 20.27 -15.01 9.49
CA GLU A 72 21.35 -14.70 8.55
C GLU A 72 20.91 -15.21 7.18
N ILE A 73 20.69 -14.29 6.25
CA ILE A 73 20.19 -14.60 4.91
C ILE A 73 21.21 -14.08 3.91
N TRP A 74 21.80 -14.97 3.13
CA TRP A 74 22.63 -14.56 2.01
C TRP A 74 21.75 -13.95 0.92
N VAL A 75 22.17 -12.83 0.36
CA VAL A 75 21.53 -12.14 -0.75
C VAL A 75 22.56 -11.93 -1.85
N SER A 76 22.18 -12.22 -3.10
CA SER A 76 23.09 -12.04 -4.22
C SER A 76 23.34 -10.55 -4.52
N ASP A 77 24.47 -10.22 -5.14
CA ASP A 77 24.79 -8.84 -5.57
C ASP A 77 23.70 -8.23 -6.46
N ARG A 78 22.95 -9.09 -7.16
CA ARG A 78 21.85 -8.69 -8.02
C ARG A 78 20.73 -7.98 -7.27
N ILE A 79 20.43 -8.44 -6.05
CA ILE A 79 19.33 -7.92 -5.23
C ILE A 79 19.81 -7.16 -3.99
N ALA A 80 21.10 -7.23 -3.66
CA ALA A 80 21.74 -6.54 -2.54
C ALA A 80 21.26 -5.08 -2.38
N TRP A 81 21.36 -4.28 -3.45
CA TRP A 81 20.90 -2.88 -3.46
C TRP A 81 19.42 -2.71 -3.08
N HIS A 82 18.56 -3.66 -3.50
CA HIS A 82 17.12 -3.62 -3.26
C HIS A 82 16.84 -4.02 -1.80
N VAL A 83 17.60 -4.98 -1.27
CA VAL A 83 17.52 -5.39 0.13
C VAL A 83 18.00 -4.27 1.04
N GLU A 84 19.15 -3.68 0.73
CA GLU A 84 19.70 -2.55 1.49
C GLU A 84 18.75 -1.35 1.50
N ARG A 85 18.23 -0.95 0.34
CA ARG A 85 17.35 0.22 0.24
C ARG A 85 16.03 0.04 0.99
N ASN A 86 15.39 -1.12 0.82
CA ASN A 86 14.04 -1.34 1.34
C ASN A 86 14.03 -1.96 2.75
N PHE A 87 15.08 -2.70 3.10
CA PHE A 87 15.14 -3.49 4.33
C PHE A 87 16.33 -3.17 5.24
N GLY A 88 17.30 -2.37 4.80
CA GLY A 88 18.51 -2.03 5.57
C GLY A 88 18.25 -1.27 6.88
N ARG A 89 17.06 -0.70 7.08
CA ARG A 89 16.66 -0.13 8.39
C ARG A 89 16.26 -1.16 9.43
N TYR A 90 16.02 -2.40 9.01
CA TYR A 90 15.50 -3.47 9.85
C TYR A 90 16.54 -4.58 10.10
N GLY A 91 17.76 -4.40 9.61
CA GLY A 91 18.85 -5.35 9.77
C GLY A 91 20.14 -4.77 9.23
N GLU A 92 21.21 -5.56 9.26
CA GLU A 92 22.53 -5.17 8.80
C GLU A 92 22.92 -6.01 7.59
N LEU A 93 23.42 -5.39 6.52
CA LEU A 93 24.05 -6.10 5.41
C LEU A 93 25.57 -6.10 5.62
N THR A 94 26.19 -7.25 5.42
CA THR A 94 27.65 -7.40 5.48
C THR A 94 28.13 -8.10 4.23
N ASP A 95 29.17 -7.58 3.57
CA ASP A 95 29.76 -8.20 2.39
C ASP A 95 30.36 -9.57 2.72
N THR A 96 30.32 -10.47 1.75
CA THR A 96 30.96 -11.79 1.84
C THR A 96 32.16 -11.87 0.90
N GLU A 97 33.15 -12.70 1.25
CA GLU A 97 34.34 -12.91 0.40
C GLU A 97 34.01 -13.64 -0.91
N ASP A 98 32.93 -14.43 -0.93
CA ASP A 98 32.52 -15.29 -2.05
C ASP A 98 31.46 -14.63 -2.98
N GLY A 99 31.18 -13.33 -2.79
CA GLY A 99 30.18 -12.58 -3.55
C GLY A 99 28.78 -12.62 -2.93
N GLY A 100 28.03 -11.52 -3.09
CA GLY A 100 26.80 -11.29 -2.33
C GLY A 100 27.05 -10.75 -0.92
N GLN A 101 25.97 -10.53 -0.19
CA GLN A 101 25.97 -9.98 1.15
C GLN A 101 25.14 -10.85 2.10
N VAL A 102 25.41 -10.82 3.40
CA VAL A 102 24.55 -11.44 4.43
C VAL A 102 23.69 -10.36 5.06
N PHE A 103 22.38 -10.48 4.90
CA PHE A 103 21.40 -9.68 5.61
C PHE A 103 21.07 -10.33 6.97
N ARG A 104 21.43 -9.64 8.06
CA ARG A 104 21.20 -10.05 9.44
C ARG A 104 20.02 -9.28 10.00
N THR A 105 18.91 -9.96 10.27
CA THR A 105 17.67 -9.32 10.78
C THR A 105 17.11 -10.09 11.97
N PRO A 106 16.72 -9.42 13.07
CA PRO A 106 15.90 -10.05 14.09
C PRO A 106 14.54 -10.43 13.50
N TYR A 107 13.93 -11.49 14.02
CA TYR A 107 12.58 -11.89 13.64
C TYR A 107 11.79 -12.46 14.82
N ALA A 108 10.50 -12.15 14.83
CA ALA A 108 9.46 -12.71 15.69
C ALA A 108 8.63 -13.77 14.93
N SER A 109 8.52 -13.66 13.60
CA SER A 109 7.79 -14.60 12.76
C SER A 109 8.70 -15.23 11.70
N ALA A 110 9.11 -16.48 11.94
CA ALA A 110 9.90 -17.27 10.98
C ALA A 110 9.15 -17.37 9.64
N ARG A 111 7.87 -17.71 9.67
CA ARG A 111 7.03 -17.85 8.47
C ARG A 111 7.06 -16.62 7.56
N LEU A 112 6.89 -15.42 8.12
CA LEU A 112 6.88 -14.18 7.32
C LEU A 112 8.27 -13.84 6.76
N LEU A 113 9.33 -14.14 7.51
CA LEU A 113 10.70 -13.97 7.04
C LEU A 113 11.03 -14.96 5.91
N LEU A 114 10.63 -16.22 6.06
CA LEU A 114 10.80 -17.26 5.05
C LEU A 114 10.00 -16.94 3.78
N ALA A 115 8.76 -16.48 3.92
CA ALA A 115 7.95 -16.00 2.80
C ALA A 115 8.68 -14.87 2.03
N TRP A 116 9.31 -13.95 2.74
CA TRP A 116 10.13 -12.90 2.12
C TRP A 116 11.34 -13.48 1.38
N ALA A 117 12.10 -14.38 2.01
CA ALA A 117 13.31 -14.98 1.44
C ALA A 117 13.00 -15.84 0.20
N ILE A 118 12.00 -16.74 0.30
CA ILE A 118 11.51 -17.56 -0.82
C ILE A 118 11.08 -16.69 -2.00
N GLY A 119 10.54 -15.50 -1.72
CA GLY A 119 10.16 -14.52 -2.73
C GLY A 119 11.32 -14.10 -3.66
N TYR A 120 12.57 -14.18 -3.21
CA TYR A 120 13.75 -13.88 -4.03
C TYR A 120 14.34 -15.11 -4.74
N GLU A 121 13.73 -16.29 -4.58
CA GLU A 121 14.15 -17.54 -5.21
C GLU A 121 15.65 -17.80 -4.97
N GLN A 122 16.43 -18.01 -6.02
CA GLN A 122 17.88 -18.26 -5.97
C GLN A 122 18.72 -17.08 -5.46
N HIS A 123 18.14 -15.88 -5.34
CA HIS A 123 18.86 -14.68 -4.92
C HIS A 123 18.82 -14.43 -3.42
N ALA A 124 18.07 -15.23 -2.64
CA ALA A 124 18.14 -15.22 -1.19
C ALA A 124 18.06 -16.63 -0.61
N HIS A 125 18.98 -16.99 0.28
CA HIS A 125 18.91 -18.27 1.00
C HIS A 125 19.28 -18.12 2.46
N VAL A 126 18.59 -18.88 3.31
CA VAL A 126 18.79 -18.87 4.76
C VAL A 126 20.09 -19.61 5.07
N ILE A 127 21.03 -18.90 5.70
CA ILE A 127 22.27 -19.47 6.24
C ILE A 127 22.05 -19.97 7.66
N GLY A 128 21.32 -19.19 8.48
CA GLY A 128 21.09 -19.52 9.87
C GLY A 128 19.97 -18.69 10.50
N PRO A 129 19.53 -19.06 11.71
CA PRO A 129 19.96 -20.24 12.48
C PRO A 129 19.48 -21.57 11.85
N SER A 130 20.07 -22.71 12.23
CA SER A 130 19.75 -24.02 11.62
C SER A 130 18.27 -24.37 11.71
N GLU A 131 17.61 -23.98 12.81
CA GLU A 131 16.18 -24.18 13.03
C GLU A 131 15.34 -23.44 11.98
N LEU A 132 15.81 -22.27 11.51
CA LEU A 132 15.13 -21.52 10.45
C LEU A 132 15.32 -22.18 9.09
N ALA A 133 16.51 -22.74 8.84
CA ALA A 133 16.77 -23.51 7.63
C ALA A 133 15.97 -24.82 7.58
N ASP A 134 15.82 -25.51 8.72
CA ASP A 134 15.01 -26.72 8.84
C ASP A 134 13.51 -26.41 8.62
N GLU A 135 13.01 -25.30 9.19
CA GLU A 135 11.64 -24.84 8.93
C GLU A 135 11.43 -24.50 7.46
N LEU A 136 12.41 -23.85 6.80
CA LEU A 136 12.35 -23.56 5.36
C LEU A 136 12.23 -24.85 4.54
N HIS A 137 13.05 -25.85 4.82
CA HIS A 137 12.99 -27.14 4.12
C HIS A 137 11.63 -27.82 4.34
N SER A 138 11.16 -27.91 5.59
CA SER A 138 9.85 -28.48 5.92
C SER A 138 8.68 -27.79 5.18
N ARG A 139 8.73 -26.46 5.08
CA ARG A 139 7.74 -25.64 4.35
C ARG A 139 7.78 -25.90 2.85
N LEU A 140 8.97 -25.95 2.25
CA LEU A 140 9.14 -26.22 0.82
C LEU A 140 8.76 -27.66 0.47
N ASP A 141 9.11 -28.62 1.32
CA ASP A 141 8.67 -30.02 1.20
C ASP A 141 7.14 -30.10 1.23
N ARG A 142 6.50 -29.37 2.15
CA ARG A 142 5.04 -29.30 2.20
C ARG A 142 4.44 -28.72 0.92
N VAL A 143 5.04 -27.66 0.35
CA VAL A 143 4.63 -27.14 -0.96
C VAL A 143 4.77 -28.22 -2.04
N ALA A 144 5.91 -28.91 -2.10
CA ALA A 144 6.15 -29.95 -3.09
C ALA A 144 5.15 -31.12 -2.94
N GLU A 145 4.85 -31.56 -1.71
CA GLU A 145 3.85 -32.58 -1.43
C GLU A 145 2.45 -32.18 -1.89
N LEU A 146 2.01 -30.96 -1.58
CA LEU A 146 0.71 -30.43 -2.01
C LEU A 146 0.60 -30.33 -3.54
N HIS A 147 1.74 -30.16 -4.23
CA HIS A 147 1.84 -30.04 -5.68
C HIS A 147 2.36 -31.32 -6.37
N ARG A 148 2.41 -32.47 -5.68
CA ARG A 148 2.74 -33.77 -6.29
C ARG A 148 1.46 -34.52 -6.71
N GLY A 149 1.46 -35.15 -7.88
CA GLY A 149 0.32 -35.94 -8.37
C GLY A 149 -0.96 -35.12 -8.55
N ASP A 150 -2.11 -35.77 -8.46
CA ASP A 150 -3.41 -35.09 -8.58
C ASP A 150 -3.75 -34.29 -7.29
N PRO A 151 -4.52 -33.20 -7.40
CA PRO A 151 -4.97 -32.43 -6.23
C PRO A 151 -5.72 -33.33 -5.23
N SER A 152 -5.29 -33.31 -3.96
CA SER A 152 -5.93 -34.12 -2.90
C SER A 152 -7.35 -33.66 -2.54
N VAL A 153 -7.69 -32.43 -2.93
CA VAL A 153 -8.99 -31.80 -2.71
C VAL A 153 -9.49 -31.13 -3.99
N SER A 154 -10.81 -31.07 -4.13
CA SER A 154 -11.47 -30.39 -5.24
C SER A 154 -12.63 -29.53 -4.75
N VAL A 155 -13.04 -28.55 -5.55
CA VAL A 155 -14.21 -27.69 -5.25
C VAL A 155 -15.47 -28.54 -4.98
N ALA A 156 -15.64 -29.65 -5.70
CA ALA A 156 -16.80 -30.53 -5.57
C ALA A 156 -16.90 -31.26 -4.22
N GLN A 157 -15.79 -31.38 -3.48
CA GLN A 157 -15.77 -32.02 -2.16
C GLN A 157 -16.08 -31.04 -1.03
N GLY A 158 -15.98 -29.74 -1.27
CA GLY A 158 -16.30 -28.73 -0.27
C GLY A 158 -17.76 -28.30 -0.29
N ARG A 159 -18.19 -27.69 0.80
CA ARG A 159 -19.51 -27.06 0.89
C ARG A 159 -19.44 -25.68 0.25
N LEU A 160 -20.45 -25.34 -0.54
CA LEU A 160 -20.61 -23.96 -1.01
C LEU A 160 -20.67 -23.04 0.21
N PRO A 161 -19.97 -21.89 0.19
CA PRO A 161 -20.04 -20.94 1.29
C PRO A 161 -21.49 -20.55 1.51
N ALA A 162 -21.91 -20.46 2.78
CA ALA A 162 -23.25 -19.97 3.11
C ALA A 162 -23.42 -18.58 2.47
N PRO A 163 -24.57 -18.28 1.85
CA PRO A 163 -24.82 -16.94 1.32
C PRO A 163 -24.60 -15.95 2.47
N VAL A 164 -23.71 -14.99 2.25
CA VAL A 164 -23.42 -13.96 3.25
C VAL A 164 -24.73 -13.19 3.46
N HIS A 165 -25.46 -13.53 4.52
CA HIS A 165 -26.55 -12.73 5.03
C HIS A 165 -25.94 -11.44 5.58
N ILE A 166 -25.73 -10.48 4.69
CA ILE A 166 -25.70 -9.08 5.10
C ILE A 166 -27.11 -8.82 5.63
N GLU A 167 -27.25 -8.69 6.94
CA GLU A 167 -28.46 -8.14 7.53
C GLU A 167 -28.70 -6.76 6.89
N ARG A 168 -29.51 -6.77 5.82
CA ARG A 168 -30.08 -5.57 5.25
C ARG A 168 -31.07 -5.09 6.29
N GLY A 169 -30.61 -4.19 7.17
CA GLY A 169 -31.49 -3.27 7.86
C GLY A 169 -32.39 -2.63 6.80
N THR A 170 -33.65 -3.02 6.80
CA THR A 170 -34.65 -2.58 5.84
C THR A 170 -34.92 -1.10 6.07
N ASN A 171 -34.28 -0.23 5.29
CA ASN A 171 -34.81 1.08 4.93
C ASN A 171 -34.37 1.39 3.49
N GLY A 172 -35.34 1.80 2.69
CA GLY A 172 -35.32 1.68 1.23
C GLY A 172 -34.39 2.61 0.46
N SER A 173 -34.23 2.22 -0.81
CA SER A 173 -33.70 2.95 -1.97
C SER A 173 -32.17 3.04 -2.14
N GLY A 174 -31.71 2.58 -3.30
CA GLY A 174 -30.38 2.85 -3.85
C GLY A 174 -29.32 1.80 -3.51
N ALA A 175 -29.16 0.80 -4.37
CA ALA A 175 -27.96 -0.01 -4.43
C ALA A 175 -26.78 0.85 -4.92
N ARG A 176 -26.16 1.62 -4.01
CA ARG A 176 -24.78 2.05 -4.17
C ARG A 176 -23.92 0.95 -3.58
N GLN A 177 -23.16 0.28 -4.45
CA GLN A 177 -21.92 -0.39 -4.06
C GLN A 177 -21.21 0.52 -3.06
N ARG A 178 -20.73 -0.03 -1.94
CA ARG A 178 -19.88 0.70 -0.99
C ARG A 178 -18.62 1.14 -1.74
N GLU A 179 -18.68 2.30 -2.37
CA GLU A 179 -17.52 3.07 -2.78
C GLU A 179 -16.64 3.25 -1.55
N ALA A 180 -15.34 3.05 -1.73
CA ALA A 180 -14.36 3.29 -0.69
C ALA A 180 -14.53 4.74 -0.20
N THR A 181 -14.96 4.90 1.04
CA THR A 181 -15.22 6.20 1.69
C THR A 181 -13.96 7.00 2.00
N GLY A 182 -12.82 6.66 1.41
CA GLY A 182 -11.56 7.38 1.56
C GLY A 182 -11.27 8.25 0.33
N ILE A 183 -11.04 9.55 0.54
CA ILE A 183 -10.48 10.43 -0.48
C ILE A 183 -9.04 9.95 -0.74
N ARG A 184 -8.73 9.56 -1.98
CA ARG A 184 -7.39 9.11 -2.37
C ARG A 184 -6.40 10.28 -2.37
N PRO A 185 -5.10 10.08 -2.10
CA PRO A 185 -4.10 11.14 -2.04
C PRO A 185 -4.04 12.04 -3.30
N GLU A 186 -4.21 11.45 -4.48
CA GLU A 186 -4.18 12.16 -5.77
C GLU A 186 -5.42 13.05 -5.92
N ARG A 187 -6.59 12.51 -5.53
CA ARG A 187 -7.83 13.30 -5.48
C ARG A 187 -7.72 14.42 -4.45
N PHE A 188 -7.01 14.20 -3.35
CA PHE A 188 -6.76 15.23 -2.35
C PHE A 188 -5.88 16.36 -2.88
N ALA A 189 -4.73 16.05 -3.52
CA ALA A 189 -3.87 17.07 -4.14
C ALA A 189 -4.63 17.89 -5.19
N ARG A 190 -5.45 17.21 -6.00
CA ARG A 190 -6.35 17.83 -6.97
C ARG A 190 -7.38 18.74 -6.30
N LEU A 191 -8.04 18.27 -5.24
CA LEU A 191 -9.02 19.05 -4.47
C LEU A 191 -8.39 20.27 -3.81
N VAL A 192 -7.18 20.15 -3.26
CA VAL A 192 -6.43 21.28 -2.68
C VAL A 192 -6.10 22.31 -3.77
N THR A 193 -5.59 21.87 -4.91
CA THR A 193 -5.26 22.76 -6.04
C THR A 193 -6.52 23.45 -6.57
N LEU A 194 -7.60 22.70 -6.78
CA LEU A 194 -8.90 23.22 -7.21
C LEU A 194 -9.43 24.22 -6.19
N ALA A 195 -9.40 23.90 -4.90
CA ALA A 195 -9.78 24.82 -3.84
C ALA A 195 -8.95 26.11 -3.92
N SER A 196 -7.62 26.05 -4.01
CA SER A 196 -6.78 27.25 -4.13
C SER A 196 -7.12 28.11 -5.36
N VAL A 197 -7.47 27.49 -6.50
CA VAL A 197 -7.90 28.19 -7.71
C VAL A 197 -9.26 28.87 -7.50
N LEU A 198 -10.25 28.14 -6.99
CA LEU A 198 -11.60 28.67 -6.72
C LEU A 198 -11.57 29.78 -5.67
N ILE A 199 -10.80 29.59 -4.59
CA ILE A 199 -10.58 30.57 -3.52
C ILE A 199 -10.02 31.88 -4.09
N ARG A 200 -9.03 31.79 -4.98
CA ARG A 200 -8.42 32.96 -5.62
C ARG A 200 -9.40 33.69 -6.53
N ALA A 201 -10.15 32.96 -7.34
CA ALA A 201 -11.16 33.53 -8.23
C ALA A 201 -12.30 34.19 -7.45
N GLY A 202 -12.79 33.55 -6.39
CA GLY A 202 -13.78 34.12 -5.48
C GLY A 202 -13.31 35.42 -4.83
N ARG A 203 -12.05 35.48 -4.37
CA ARG A 203 -11.42 36.71 -3.83
C ARG A 203 -11.32 37.84 -4.86
N ALA A 204 -11.09 37.50 -6.12
CA ALA A 204 -11.00 38.47 -7.21
C ALA A 204 -12.38 38.88 -7.76
N GLY A 205 -13.47 38.18 -7.36
CA GLY A 205 -14.79 38.35 -7.95
C GLY A 205 -14.85 37.88 -9.42
N GLU A 206 -13.95 36.98 -9.82
CA GLU A 206 -13.80 36.52 -11.19
C GLU A 206 -14.55 35.20 -11.41
N ARG A 207 -15.22 35.08 -12.56
CA ARG A 207 -15.80 33.81 -13.02
C ARG A 207 -14.75 33.01 -13.77
N LEU A 208 -14.66 31.72 -13.49
CA LEU A 208 -13.72 30.83 -14.17
C LEU A 208 -14.41 30.07 -15.29
N ALA A 209 -13.75 29.90 -16.43
CA ALA A 209 -14.23 28.98 -17.45
C ALA A 209 -13.92 27.54 -17.02
N SER A 210 -14.95 26.71 -16.87
CA SER A 210 -14.82 25.28 -16.52
C SER A 210 -13.89 24.53 -17.48
N ALA A 211 -13.89 24.87 -18.77
CA ALA A 211 -12.98 24.31 -19.76
C ALA A 211 -11.51 24.60 -19.45
N GLN A 212 -11.19 25.83 -19.03
CA GLN A 212 -9.82 26.22 -18.66
C GLN A 212 -9.37 25.52 -17.37
N VAL A 213 -10.28 25.33 -16.41
CA VAL A 213 -9.98 24.60 -15.17
C VAL A 213 -9.78 23.11 -15.44
N CYS A 214 -10.64 22.50 -16.27
CA CYS A 214 -10.50 21.13 -16.74
C CYS A 214 -9.19 20.91 -17.48
N GLU A 215 -8.82 21.82 -18.39
CA GLU A 215 -7.56 21.79 -19.13
C GLU A 215 -6.36 21.94 -18.20
N ARG A 216 -6.40 22.90 -17.27
CA ARG A 216 -5.29 23.14 -16.35
C ARG A 216 -5.05 22.01 -15.36
N LEU A 217 -6.11 21.37 -14.88
CA LEU A 217 -6.05 20.26 -13.93
C LEU A 217 -6.07 18.88 -14.61
N GLN A 218 -6.15 18.84 -15.94
CA GLN A 218 -6.25 17.63 -16.76
C GLN A 218 -7.37 16.69 -16.25
N ILE A 219 -8.57 17.25 -16.05
CA ILE A 219 -9.74 16.51 -15.55
C ILE A 219 -10.96 16.66 -16.45
N SER A 220 -11.85 15.68 -16.40
CA SER A 220 -13.12 15.75 -17.10
C SER A 220 -14.10 16.73 -16.45
N GLN A 221 -15.07 17.21 -17.22
CA GLN A 221 -16.18 18.03 -16.71
C GLN A 221 -17.00 17.30 -15.63
N GLN A 222 -17.05 15.97 -15.69
CA GLN A 222 -17.73 15.15 -14.70
C GLN A 222 -16.96 15.15 -13.37
N GLU A 223 -15.64 14.93 -13.42
CA GLU A 223 -14.78 14.97 -12.23
C GLU A 223 -14.73 16.36 -11.60
N LEU A 224 -14.68 17.42 -12.42
CA LEU A 224 -14.75 18.79 -11.91
C LEU A 224 -16.02 19.02 -11.09
N ARG A 225 -17.18 18.54 -11.57
CA ARG A 225 -18.44 18.64 -10.82
C ARG A 225 -18.42 17.81 -9.54
N GLU A 226 -17.88 16.60 -9.58
CA GLU A 226 -17.75 15.73 -8.41
C GLU A 226 -16.82 16.32 -7.35
N ASP A 227 -15.74 16.96 -7.76
CA ASP A 227 -14.78 17.59 -6.87
C ASP A 227 -15.30 18.90 -6.29
N VAL A 228 -15.98 19.74 -7.10
CA VAL A 228 -16.72 20.91 -6.60
C VAL A 228 -17.80 20.49 -5.60
N ALA A 229 -18.54 19.41 -5.88
CA ALA A 229 -19.54 18.88 -4.95
C ALA A 229 -18.91 18.44 -3.62
N VAL A 230 -17.71 17.85 -3.64
CA VAL A 230 -16.99 17.52 -2.40
C VAL A 230 -16.56 18.78 -1.66
N LEU A 231 -15.96 19.76 -2.36
CA LEU A 231 -15.50 21.02 -1.76
C LEU A 231 -16.64 21.80 -1.10
N ASN A 232 -17.83 21.83 -1.69
CA ASN A 232 -19.01 22.48 -1.14
C ASN A 232 -19.52 21.86 0.17
N VAL A 233 -19.13 20.62 0.47
CA VAL A 233 -19.52 19.91 1.71
C VAL A 233 -18.44 20.06 2.79
N VAL A 234 -17.25 20.58 2.44
CA VAL A 234 -16.18 20.81 3.41
C VAL A 234 -16.53 22.01 4.27
N ASN A 235 -16.80 21.74 5.54
CA ASN A 235 -17.03 22.75 6.57
C ASN A 235 -15.87 22.82 7.56
N PHE A 236 -15.60 24.02 8.04
CA PHE A 236 -14.79 24.27 9.22
C PHE A 236 -15.78 24.67 10.32
N GLY A 237 -15.81 23.89 11.42
CA GLY A 237 -16.89 23.89 12.42
C GLY A 237 -17.47 25.27 12.78
N GLY A 238 -18.77 25.31 13.12
CA GLY A 238 -19.51 26.56 13.35
C GLY A 238 -20.35 27.04 12.16
N GLY A 239 -20.52 26.20 11.12
CA GLY A 239 -21.37 26.50 9.96
C GLY A 239 -20.69 27.28 8.85
N ALA A 240 -19.36 27.45 8.92
CA ALA A 240 -18.56 28.08 7.87
C ALA A 240 -18.11 27.05 6.84
N TYR A 241 -18.41 27.29 5.57
CA TYR A 241 -17.94 26.45 4.46
C TYR A 241 -16.63 27.01 3.93
N VAL A 242 -15.74 26.13 3.45
CA VAL A 242 -14.45 26.57 2.88
C VAL A 242 -14.67 27.41 1.63
N LEU A 243 -15.62 27.02 0.80
CA LEU A 243 -16.11 27.73 -0.38
C LEU A 243 -17.45 27.13 -0.79
N TYR A 244 -18.22 27.90 -1.56
CA TYR A 244 -19.35 27.38 -2.33
C TYR A 244 -19.10 27.74 -3.79
N ALA A 245 -19.04 26.73 -4.64
CA ALA A 245 -18.86 26.91 -6.08
C ALA A 245 -19.94 26.16 -6.84
N GLU A 246 -20.47 26.79 -7.89
CA GLU A 246 -21.46 26.19 -8.78
C GLU A 246 -20.92 26.19 -10.22
N VAL A 247 -21.03 25.04 -10.89
CA VAL A 247 -20.64 24.89 -12.29
C VAL A 247 -21.89 25.03 -13.16
N HIS A 248 -22.03 26.16 -13.83
CA HIS A 248 -23.18 26.49 -14.67
C HIS A 248 -23.17 25.74 -16.00
N ALA A 249 -24.35 25.56 -16.59
CA ALA A 249 -24.52 24.89 -17.89
C ALA A 249 -23.87 25.65 -19.07
N ASN A 250 -23.61 26.95 -18.91
CA ASN A 250 -22.88 27.77 -19.88
C ASN A 250 -21.35 27.55 -19.83
N GLY A 251 -20.87 26.70 -18.91
CA GLY A 251 -19.45 26.41 -18.72
C GLY A 251 -18.72 27.40 -17.83
N GLU A 252 -19.40 28.29 -17.12
CA GLU A 252 -18.79 29.16 -16.09
C GLU A 252 -18.85 28.49 -14.70
N ILE A 253 -17.79 28.67 -13.91
CA ILE A 253 -17.78 28.36 -12.49
C ILE A 253 -17.95 29.67 -11.75
N GLU A 254 -19.02 29.76 -10.98
CA GLU A 254 -19.28 30.86 -10.06
C GLU A 254 -18.88 30.41 -8.66
N VAL A 255 -18.03 31.21 -8.00
CA VAL A 255 -17.59 30.94 -6.63
C VAL A 255 -18.17 32.03 -5.76
N ASP A 256 -18.98 31.63 -4.78
CA ASP A 256 -19.53 32.54 -3.79
C ASP A 256 -18.45 32.84 -2.74
N PRO A 257 -18.10 34.13 -2.51
CA PRO A 257 -17.17 34.53 -1.47
C PRO A 257 -17.84 34.66 -0.07
N GLU A 258 -19.17 34.62 0.06
CA GLU A 258 -19.86 34.71 1.36
C GLU A 258 -19.65 33.54 2.35
N PRO A 259 -19.34 32.28 1.95
CA PRO A 259 -19.05 31.22 2.91
C PRO A 259 -17.74 31.41 3.68
N TYR A 260 -16.87 32.34 3.22
CA TYR A 260 -15.76 32.83 4.03
C TYR A 260 -16.33 33.64 5.20
N SER A 261 -16.44 33.01 6.36
CA SER A 261 -16.48 33.82 7.57
C SER A 261 -15.08 34.38 7.85
N ASP A 262 -15.00 35.53 8.52
CA ASP A 262 -13.79 36.12 9.12
C ASP A 262 -12.99 35.15 10.02
N THR A 263 -13.52 33.95 10.24
CA THR A 263 -12.91 32.82 10.94
C THR A 263 -11.59 32.38 10.32
N PHE A 264 -11.41 32.48 8.98
CA PHE A 264 -10.13 32.12 8.34
C PHE A 264 -9.03 33.18 8.48
N ASP A 265 -9.38 34.43 8.80
CA ASP A 265 -8.43 35.50 9.11
C ASP A 265 -7.89 35.39 10.54
N ARG A 266 -8.46 34.49 11.34
CA ARG A 266 -8.03 34.22 12.71
C ARG A 266 -7.19 32.93 12.74
N PRO A 267 -6.15 32.87 13.59
CA PRO A 267 -5.40 31.63 13.77
C PRO A 267 -6.33 30.48 14.13
N ALA A 268 -6.24 29.37 13.38
CA ALA A 268 -7.01 28.16 13.65
C ALA A 268 -6.74 27.67 15.08
N ARG A 269 -7.80 27.55 15.89
CA ARG A 269 -7.72 26.97 17.23
C ARG A 269 -7.97 25.47 17.12
N LEU A 270 -6.90 24.73 16.88
CA LEU A 270 -6.94 23.28 16.84
C LEU A 270 -6.81 22.71 18.25
N LEU A 271 -7.67 21.76 18.59
CA LEU A 271 -7.43 20.88 19.73
C LEU A 271 -6.15 20.06 19.46
N PRO A 272 -5.41 19.64 20.50
CA PRO A 272 -4.21 18.83 20.32
C PRO A 272 -4.45 17.56 19.49
N ILE A 273 -5.63 16.95 19.61
CA ILE A 273 -6.01 15.77 18.81
C ILE A 273 -6.23 16.09 17.32
N GLU A 274 -6.77 17.28 17.01
CA GLU A 274 -7.01 17.72 15.63
C GLU A 274 -5.70 18.09 14.94
N ALA A 275 -4.81 18.79 15.64
CA ALA A 275 -3.48 19.10 15.15
C ALA A 275 -2.64 17.82 14.89
N ARG A 276 -2.78 16.79 15.74
CA ARG A 276 -2.18 15.47 15.53
C ARG A 276 -2.76 14.73 14.34
N ALA A 277 -4.08 14.74 14.18
CA ALA A 277 -4.74 14.13 13.02
C ALA A 277 -4.30 14.78 11.70
N LEU A 278 -4.13 16.11 11.70
CA LEU A 278 -3.59 16.85 10.56
C LEU A 278 -2.13 16.50 10.27
N LEU A 279 -1.28 16.40 11.29
CA LEU A 279 0.11 16.00 11.12
C LEU A 279 0.22 14.60 10.50
N ALA A 280 -0.55 13.64 11.01
CA ALA A 280 -0.60 12.29 10.45
C ALA A 280 -1.18 12.26 9.03
N ALA A 281 -2.16 13.10 8.72
CA ALA A 281 -2.67 13.24 7.35
C ALA A 281 -1.59 13.79 6.40
N ILE A 282 -0.81 14.79 6.82
CA ILE A 282 0.30 15.33 6.04
C ILE A 282 1.39 14.27 5.81
N GLU A 283 1.74 13.50 6.85
CA GLU A 283 2.72 12.40 6.72
C GLU A 283 2.22 11.27 5.81
N LEU A 284 0.93 10.94 5.89
CA LEU A 284 0.28 9.92 5.04
C LEU A 284 0.27 10.32 3.56
N LEU A 285 -0.06 11.59 3.29
CA LEU A 285 -0.13 12.12 1.93
C LEU A 285 1.26 12.33 1.32
N GLY A 286 2.29 12.46 2.15
CA GLY A 286 3.65 12.78 1.72
C GLY A 286 3.81 14.27 1.44
N VAL A 287 4.76 14.90 2.14
CA VAL A 287 5.10 16.33 1.99
C VAL A 287 5.62 16.71 0.59
N HIS A 288 5.86 15.74 -0.28
CA HIS A 288 6.35 15.92 -1.64
C HIS A 288 5.30 16.50 -2.61
N LEU A 289 4.06 16.72 -2.15
CA LEU A 289 2.97 17.22 -2.97
C LEU A 289 2.82 18.75 -2.96
N SER A 290 3.35 19.47 -1.94
CA SER A 290 3.44 20.95 -1.97
C SER A 290 4.33 21.56 -0.89
N GLU A 291 5.03 22.66 -1.22
CA GLU A 291 5.79 23.48 -0.26
C GLU A 291 4.90 24.04 0.86
N ASP A 292 3.63 24.34 0.58
CA ASP A 292 2.69 24.86 1.57
C ASP A 292 2.44 23.86 2.71
N LEU A 293 2.34 22.56 2.40
CA LEU A 293 2.16 21.50 3.41
C LEU A 293 3.38 21.35 4.32
N VAL A 294 4.58 21.62 3.81
CA VAL A 294 5.81 21.66 4.62
C VAL A 294 5.71 22.77 5.66
N THR A 295 5.29 23.98 5.26
CA THR A 295 5.16 25.10 6.21
C THR A 295 4.04 24.85 7.23
N VAL A 296 2.94 24.20 6.83
CA VAL A 296 1.86 23.82 7.75
C VAL A 296 2.36 22.78 8.75
N ARG A 297 3.12 21.77 8.31
CA ARG A 297 3.76 20.77 9.17
C ARG A 297 4.64 21.44 10.23
N GLU A 298 5.55 22.33 9.83
CA GLU A 298 6.41 23.05 10.76
C GLU A 298 5.63 23.89 11.78
N LYS A 299 4.53 24.52 11.35
CA LYS A 299 3.64 25.29 12.25
C LYS A 299 2.95 24.38 13.25
N LEU A 300 2.46 23.21 12.82
CA LEU A 300 1.83 22.22 13.69
C LEU A 300 2.82 21.60 14.68
N GLU A 301 4.02 21.22 14.23
CA GLU A 301 5.08 20.70 15.09
C GLU A 301 5.49 21.73 16.15
N ARG A 302 5.65 22.99 15.76
CA ARG A 302 5.96 24.10 16.69
C ARG A 302 4.83 24.36 17.69
N ALA A 303 3.57 24.24 17.26
CA ALA A 303 2.40 24.45 18.12
C ALA A 303 2.18 23.29 19.11
N LEU A 304 2.50 22.06 18.71
CA LEU A 304 2.37 20.87 19.53
C LEU A 304 3.57 20.64 20.47
N GLY A 305 4.77 21.13 20.14
CA GLY A 305 5.98 20.89 20.94
C GLY A 305 6.27 19.40 21.11
N ASP A 306 6.59 18.94 22.32
CA ASP A 306 6.86 17.52 22.57
C ASP A 306 5.63 16.61 22.39
N ILE A 307 4.41 17.16 22.46
CA ILE A 307 3.13 16.45 22.27
C ILE A 307 2.97 15.99 20.80
N ALA A 308 3.73 16.57 19.86
CA ALA A 308 3.79 16.13 18.47
C ALA A 308 4.39 14.73 18.31
N LYS A 309 5.23 14.31 19.26
CA LYS A 309 5.97 13.05 19.22
C LYS A 309 5.14 11.84 19.69
N GLU A 310 4.00 12.10 20.33
CA GLU A 310 3.08 11.08 20.83
C GLU A 310 1.78 11.12 20.01
N GLY A 311 1.51 10.10 19.19
CA GLY A 311 0.31 10.02 18.35
C GLY A 311 0.42 9.03 17.20
N LEU A 312 -0.53 9.08 16.26
CA LEU A 312 -0.58 8.22 15.06
C LEU A 312 0.73 8.35 14.26
N LEU A 313 1.59 7.34 14.38
CA LEU A 313 2.83 7.27 13.62
C LEU A 313 2.52 6.69 12.24
N VAL A 314 2.83 7.47 11.20
CA VAL A 314 2.80 7.01 9.81
C VAL A 314 4.19 6.52 9.44
N SER A 315 4.31 5.22 9.21
CA SER A 315 5.57 4.55 8.87
C SER A 315 5.91 4.69 7.38
N ASN A 316 5.83 5.90 6.82
CA ASN A 316 6.22 6.09 5.43
C ASN A 316 7.75 6.02 5.31
N ALA A 317 8.21 5.01 4.57
CA ALA A 317 9.60 4.71 4.32
C ALA A 317 10.29 5.90 3.65
N ARG A 318 11.23 6.54 4.36
CA ARG A 318 12.13 7.59 3.84
C ARG A 318 13.00 7.13 2.65
N SER A 319 12.98 5.85 2.30
CA SER A 319 13.81 5.26 1.24
C SER A 319 13.36 5.65 -0.17
N ASP A 320 12.07 5.97 -0.37
CA ASP A 320 11.53 6.38 -1.68
C ASP A 320 11.76 7.88 -1.96
N ASP A 321 12.23 8.67 -0.99
CA ASP A 321 12.24 10.13 -1.05
C ASP A 321 13.13 10.69 -2.18
N THR A 322 14.26 10.03 -2.48
CA THR A 322 15.19 10.52 -3.52
C THR A 322 14.66 10.30 -4.93
N ILE A 323 14.21 9.08 -5.23
CA ILE A 323 13.62 8.70 -6.52
C ILE A 323 12.30 9.43 -6.72
N ALA A 324 11.44 9.49 -5.70
CA ALA A 324 10.18 10.21 -5.76
C ALA A 324 10.40 11.70 -6.07
N ARG A 325 11.39 12.34 -5.43
CA ARG A 325 11.76 13.73 -5.73
C ARG A 325 12.25 13.90 -7.16
N GLN A 326 13.19 13.06 -7.63
CA GLN A 326 13.71 13.15 -9.00
C GLN A 326 12.61 12.95 -10.05
N VAL A 327 11.70 12.00 -9.81
CA VAL A 327 10.55 11.77 -10.69
C VAL A 327 9.56 12.92 -10.62
N GLY A 328 9.31 13.49 -9.44
CA GLY A 328 8.47 14.67 -9.26
C GLY A 328 9.01 15.88 -10.04
N GLU A 329 10.30 16.17 -9.90
CA GLU A 329 11.00 17.22 -10.67
C GLU A 329 10.88 16.98 -12.18
N ALA A 330 11.07 15.74 -12.64
CA ALA A 330 10.94 15.40 -14.06
C ALA A 330 9.51 15.59 -14.60
N ILE A 331 8.48 15.31 -13.78
CA ILE A 331 7.07 15.55 -14.15
C ILE A 331 6.81 17.06 -14.26
N GLU A 332 7.25 17.85 -13.28
CA GLU A 332 7.06 19.30 -13.26
C GLU A 332 7.78 20.01 -14.41
N GLU A 333 9.04 19.62 -14.66
CA GLU A 333 9.87 20.16 -15.74
C GLU A 333 9.55 19.55 -17.11
N ARG A 334 8.65 18.56 -17.18
CA ARG A 334 8.27 17.81 -18.39
C ARG A 334 9.47 17.20 -19.11
N ARG A 335 10.37 16.59 -18.34
CA ARG A 335 11.61 15.98 -18.82
C ARG A 335 11.46 14.48 -18.94
N LEU A 336 12.12 13.89 -19.93
CA LEU A 336 12.19 12.45 -20.07
C LEU A 336 12.99 11.86 -18.90
N ILE A 337 12.65 10.64 -18.50
CA ILE A 337 13.42 9.90 -17.51
C ILE A 337 13.95 8.60 -18.11
N GLU A 338 15.18 8.25 -17.77
CA GLU A 338 15.71 6.90 -17.94
C GLU A 338 15.54 6.14 -16.61
N VAL A 339 14.85 5.00 -16.65
CA VAL A 339 14.56 4.16 -15.48
C VAL A 339 15.25 2.81 -15.66
N GLU A 340 16.17 2.49 -14.74
CA GLU A 340 16.68 1.14 -14.55
C GLU A 340 15.75 0.40 -13.58
N TYR A 341 14.87 -0.44 -14.11
CA TYR A 341 13.81 -1.10 -13.34
C TYR A 341 14.11 -2.59 -13.10
N TYR A 342 13.93 -3.05 -11.86
CA TYR A 342 13.99 -4.46 -11.51
C TYR A 342 12.60 -5.11 -11.61
N ALA A 343 12.40 -5.91 -12.65
CA ALA A 343 11.21 -6.72 -12.83
C ALA A 343 11.31 -7.98 -11.96
N GLU A 344 10.90 -7.87 -10.69
CA GLU A 344 10.99 -8.93 -9.67
C GLU A 344 10.41 -10.29 -10.09
N ASN A 345 9.39 -10.30 -10.95
CA ASN A 345 8.77 -11.52 -11.47
C ASN A 345 9.54 -12.12 -12.65
N GLU A 346 10.22 -11.31 -13.44
CA GLU A 346 11.04 -11.76 -14.57
C GLU A 346 12.49 -12.01 -14.14
N ASP A 347 12.84 -11.57 -12.92
CA ASP A 347 14.21 -11.53 -12.43
C ASP A 347 15.13 -10.89 -13.49
N ALA A 348 14.73 -9.71 -13.97
CA ALA A 348 15.39 -9.01 -15.06
C ALA A 348 15.52 -7.51 -14.73
N PHE A 349 16.64 -6.93 -15.12
CA PHE A 349 16.78 -5.47 -15.19
C PHE A 349 16.40 -5.03 -16.59
N SER A 350 15.57 -4.00 -16.68
CA SER A 350 15.28 -3.32 -17.94
C SER A 350 15.55 -1.84 -17.79
N THR A 351 16.31 -1.28 -18.73
CA THR A 351 16.48 0.17 -18.86
C THR A 351 15.47 0.67 -19.87
N ARG A 352 14.74 1.73 -19.51
CA ARG A 352 13.72 2.33 -20.38
C ARG A 352 13.76 3.84 -20.27
N VAL A 353 13.63 4.50 -21.41
CA VAL A 353 13.40 5.94 -21.48
C VAL A 353 11.91 6.17 -21.67
N GLY A 354 11.33 7.09 -20.90
CA GLY A 354 9.93 7.42 -21.02
C GLY A 354 9.54 8.77 -20.46
N GLU A 355 8.33 9.17 -20.77
CA GLU A 355 7.70 10.43 -20.39
C GLU A 355 6.94 10.19 -19.06
N PRO A 356 7.37 10.74 -17.91
CA PRO A 356 6.68 10.52 -16.63
C PRO A 356 5.50 11.48 -16.46
N TYR A 357 4.30 10.96 -16.18
CA TYR A 357 3.07 11.77 -16.10
C TYR A 357 2.56 11.99 -14.68
N ALA A 358 2.66 10.99 -13.80
CA ALA A 358 2.08 11.08 -12.46
C ALA A 358 2.75 10.14 -11.46
N LEU A 359 2.86 10.60 -10.21
CA LEU A 359 3.11 9.75 -9.05
C LEU A 359 1.77 9.37 -8.40
N MET A 360 1.63 8.09 -8.04
CA MET A 360 0.43 7.56 -7.42
C MET A 360 0.77 6.62 -6.27
N ASN A 361 -0.01 6.68 -5.20
CA ASN A 361 0.11 5.79 -4.06
C ASN A 361 -0.97 4.70 -4.13
N SER A 362 -0.56 3.45 -3.97
CA SER A 362 -1.46 2.31 -3.82
C SER A 362 -1.22 1.60 -2.48
N ARG A 363 -2.05 0.61 -2.15
CA ARG A 363 -1.83 -0.24 -0.96
C ARG A 363 -0.45 -0.91 -0.93
N GLU A 364 0.16 -1.13 -2.09
CA GLU A 364 1.45 -1.83 -2.22
C GLU A 364 2.66 -0.88 -2.32
N GLY A 365 2.45 0.43 -2.30
CA GLY A 365 3.51 1.44 -2.40
C GLY A 365 3.28 2.48 -3.47
N TRP A 366 4.30 3.32 -3.69
CA TRP A 366 4.30 4.39 -4.69
C TRP A 366 4.66 3.87 -6.08
N TYR A 367 3.99 4.41 -7.09
CA TYR A 367 4.20 4.11 -8.50
C TYR A 367 4.34 5.40 -9.29
N VAL A 368 5.15 5.36 -10.35
CA VAL A 368 5.16 6.37 -11.42
C VAL A 368 4.47 5.81 -12.66
N LYS A 369 3.58 6.60 -13.25
CA LYS A 369 3.02 6.37 -14.60
C LYS A 369 3.96 6.99 -15.62
N VAL A 370 4.45 6.16 -16.53
CA VAL A 370 5.41 6.56 -17.56
C VAL A 370 4.88 6.05 -18.89
N PHE A 371 4.81 6.94 -19.87
CA PHE A 371 4.59 6.55 -21.25
C PHE A 371 5.93 6.12 -21.86
N ASP A 372 5.97 4.92 -22.45
CA ASP A 372 7.15 4.37 -23.14
C ASP A 372 7.00 4.65 -24.64
N PRO A 373 7.72 5.64 -25.23
CA PRO A 373 7.58 6.00 -26.63
C PRO A 373 8.01 4.88 -27.58
N ALA A 374 8.90 3.99 -27.15
CA ALA A 374 9.35 2.87 -27.97
C ALA A 374 8.29 1.77 -28.11
N LYS A 375 7.33 1.72 -27.18
CA LYS A 375 6.24 0.73 -27.16
C LYS A 375 4.85 1.34 -27.36
N ASP A 376 4.76 2.66 -27.47
CA ASP A 376 3.52 3.42 -27.64
C ASP A 376 2.45 3.02 -26.60
N GLN A 377 2.87 2.90 -25.33
CA GLN A 377 2.01 2.43 -24.25
C GLN A 377 2.34 3.06 -22.89
N MET A 378 1.31 3.19 -22.05
CA MET A 378 1.48 3.52 -20.64
C MET A 378 2.00 2.32 -19.85
N ARG A 379 2.89 2.59 -18.90
CA ARG A 379 3.41 1.62 -17.93
C ARG A 379 3.43 2.23 -16.53
N SER A 380 3.32 1.36 -15.54
CA SER A 380 3.46 1.71 -14.12
C SER A 380 4.74 1.09 -13.57
N PHE A 381 5.61 1.90 -12.97
CA PHE A 381 6.81 1.43 -12.28
C PHE A 381 6.69 1.72 -10.79
N ARG A 382 6.83 0.68 -9.96
CA ARG A 382 6.86 0.84 -8.49
C ARG A 382 8.20 1.44 -8.07
N LEU A 383 8.19 2.50 -7.25
CA LEU A 383 9.40 3.29 -6.96
C LEU A 383 10.47 2.48 -6.23
N ASP A 384 10.08 1.65 -5.27
CA ASP A 384 10.96 0.76 -4.51
C ASP A 384 11.75 -0.25 -5.38
N ARG A 385 11.27 -0.53 -6.60
CA ARG A 385 11.89 -1.42 -7.60
C ARG A 385 12.70 -0.68 -8.67
N ILE A 386 12.69 0.65 -8.67
CA ILE A 386 13.56 1.44 -9.56
C ILE A 386 14.95 1.45 -8.95
N LYS A 387 15.92 0.79 -9.58
CA LYS A 387 17.30 0.80 -9.10
C LYS A 387 17.94 2.18 -9.25
N ARG A 388 17.71 2.82 -10.38
CA ARG A 388 18.25 4.13 -10.74
C ARG A 388 17.28 4.89 -11.63
N VAL A 389 17.19 6.20 -11.42
CA VAL A 389 16.47 7.12 -12.32
C VAL A 389 17.39 8.27 -12.70
N ASP A 390 17.49 8.56 -13.99
CA ASP A 390 18.14 9.75 -14.52
C ASP A 390 17.10 10.65 -15.17
N VAL A 391 17.15 11.95 -14.86
CA VAL A 391 16.35 12.97 -15.54
C VAL A 391 17.15 13.47 -16.73
N LEU A 392 16.62 13.30 -17.94
CA LEU A 392 17.26 13.66 -19.20
C LEU A 392 16.98 15.13 -19.53
N ASP A 393 17.82 15.75 -20.36
CA ASP A 393 17.63 17.14 -20.79
C ASP A 393 16.52 17.28 -21.84
N GLU A 394 16.13 16.19 -22.50
CA GLU A 394 15.01 16.20 -23.43
C GLU A 394 13.68 16.42 -22.68
N THR A 395 12.83 17.27 -23.25
CA THR A 395 11.47 17.51 -22.77
C THR A 395 10.42 16.88 -23.67
N TYR A 396 9.22 16.69 -23.14
CA TYR A 396 8.07 16.20 -23.88
C TYR A 396 6.85 17.10 -23.67
N GLU A 397 5.94 17.09 -24.64
CA GLU A 397 4.62 17.70 -24.48
C GLU A 397 3.61 16.63 -24.04
N PRO A 398 2.90 16.82 -22.91
CA PRO A 398 1.91 15.87 -22.45
C PRO A 398 0.85 15.59 -23.51
N ARG A 399 0.61 14.31 -23.80
CA ARG A 399 -0.37 13.90 -24.80
C ARG A 399 -1.79 13.99 -24.22
N ALA A 400 -2.66 14.75 -24.87
CA ALA A 400 -4.01 15.06 -24.39
C ALA A 400 -4.97 13.84 -24.38
N ASP A 401 -4.62 12.75 -25.06
CA ASP A 401 -5.36 11.50 -25.12
C ASP A 401 -4.95 10.47 -24.06
N LEU A 402 -3.85 10.75 -23.33
CA LEU A 402 -3.40 9.90 -22.23
C LEU A 402 -4.00 10.40 -20.93
N ASP A 403 -4.98 9.66 -20.39
CA ASP A 403 -5.42 9.83 -19.01
C ASP A 403 -4.48 9.03 -18.08
N PRO A 404 -3.60 9.68 -17.31
CA PRO A 404 -2.65 9.00 -16.41
C PRO A 404 -3.37 8.29 -15.25
N ILE A 405 -4.63 8.66 -14.99
CA ILE A 405 -5.44 8.28 -13.84
C ILE A 405 -6.57 7.31 -14.26
N ALA A 406 -7.04 7.29 -15.51
CA ALA A 406 -8.07 6.32 -15.97
C ALA A 406 -7.70 4.86 -15.68
N ASP A 407 -6.42 4.54 -15.81
CA ASP A 407 -5.87 3.20 -15.61
C ASP A 407 -5.75 2.82 -14.11
N VAL A 408 -6.16 3.71 -13.20
CA VAL A 408 -6.27 3.50 -11.74
C VAL A 408 -7.54 2.69 -11.38
N GLU A 409 -8.45 2.50 -12.33
CA GLU A 409 -9.57 1.55 -12.18
C GLU A 409 -9.19 0.07 -12.41
N GLY A 410 -8.00 -0.19 -12.98
CA GLY A 410 -7.49 -1.53 -13.34
C GLY A 410 -6.82 -2.32 -12.21
N TRP A 411 -5.89 -3.23 -12.56
CA TRP A 411 -5.15 -4.17 -11.68
C TRP A 411 -4.78 -3.67 -10.28
N PRO A 412 -4.38 -2.39 -10.05
CA PRO A 412 -4.13 -1.88 -8.69
C PRO A 412 -5.36 -1.90 -7.76
N ARG A 413 -6.58 -1.95 -8.31
CA ARG A 413 -7.86 -1.97 -7.58
C ARG A 413 -8.56 -3.34 -7.62
N THR A 414 -8.50 -4.04 -8.76
CA THR A 414 -9.23 -5.29 -8.99
C THR A 414 -8.35 -6.53 -8.96
N GLY A 415 -7.02 -6.39 -9.06
CA GLY A 415 -6.09 -7.51 -9.27
C GLY A 415 -6.28 -8.21 -10.62
N GLN A 416 -7.07 -7.65 -11.53
CA GLN A 416 -7.45 -8.26 -12.80
C GLN A 416 -7.02 -7.37 -13.96
N VAL A 417 -6.23 -7.94 -14.89
CA VAL A 417 -5.89 -7.34 -16.19
C VAL A 417 -6.65 -8.09 -17.28
N GLU A 418 -6.96 -7.44 -18.39
CA GLU A 418 -7.43 -8.12 -19.59
C GLU A 418 -6.48 -9.27 -20.00
N GLY A 419 -7.04 -10.47 -20.20
CA GLY A 419 -6.31 -11.72 -20.46
C GLY A 419 -5.84 -12.49 -19.20
N SER A 420 -6.37 -12.17 -18.01
CA SER A 420 -6.08 -12.94 -16.79
C SER A 420 -6.70 -14.34 -16.84
N ARG A 421 -5.94 -15.36 -16.40
CA ARG A 421 -6.44 -16.71 -16.12
C ARG A 421 -6.96 -16.76 -14.68
N ILE A 422 -7.83 -17.72 -14.38
CA ILE A 422 -8.30 -17.98 -13.02
C ILE A 422 -7.66 -19.28 -12.54
N ALA A 423 -7.11 -19.25 -11.34
CA ALA A 423 -6.64 -20.43 -10.62
C ALA A 423 -7.58 -20.75 -9.45
N HIS A 424 -7.77 -22.04 -9.20
CA HIS A 424 -8.41 -22.53 -7.99
C HIS A 424 -7.31 -22.85 -6.98
N VAL A 425 -7.32 -22.15 -5.85
CA VAL A 425 -6.26 -22.25 -4.84
C VAL A 425 -6.85 -22.74 -3.53
N TRP A 426 -6.33 -23.85 -3.02
CA TRP A 426 -6.56 -24.30 -1.65
C TRP A 426 -5.76 -23.43 -0.69
N VAL A 427 -6.39 -23.01 0.40
CA VAL A 427 -5.78 -22.20 1.47
C VAL A 427 -6.01 -22.89 2.80
N SER A 428 -4.94 -23.02 3.59
CA SER A 428 -4.94 -23.70 4.89
C SER A 428 -5.96 -23.08 5.86
N PRO A 429 -6.47 -23.84 6.85
CA PRO A 429 -7.45 -23.32 7.82
C PRO A 429 -6.96 -22.07 8.57
N GLU A 430 -5.65 -22.00 8.84
CA GLU A 430 -5.02 -20.85 9.50
C GLU A 430 -5.15 -19.58 8.66
N HIS A 431 -5.06 -19.70 7.33
CA HIS A 431 -5.09 -18.60 6.39
C HIS A 431 -6.47 -18.36 5.74
N ALA A 432 -7.38 -19.33 5.87
CA ALA A 432 -8.72 -19.30 5.29
C ALA A 432 -9.54 -18.07 5.71
N ARG A 433 -9.23 -17.49 6.88
CA ARG A 433 -9.85 -16.23 7.31
C ARG A 433 -9.53 -15.07 6.36
N TRP A 434 -8.27 -14.88 6.00
CA TRP A 434 -7.85 -13.75 5.16
C TRP A 434 -8.30 -13.94 3.71
N ALA A 435 -8.23 -15.19 3.23
CA ALA A 435 -8.72 -15.55 1.91
C ALA A 435 -10.21 -15.19 1.72
N ARG A 436 -11.06 -15.37 2.75
CA ARG A 436 -12.48 -14.96 2.73
C ARG A 436 -12.72 -13.46 2.61
N GLU A 437 -11.81 -12.63 3.13
CA GLU A 437 -11.94 -11.17 3.14
C GLU A 437 -11.48 -10.56 1.81
N GLU A 438 -10.56 -11.23 1.11
CA GLU A 438 -9.87 -10.69 -0.07
C GLU A 438 -10.31 -11.33 -1.39
N ARG A 439 -10.85 -12.56 -1.37
CA ARG A 439 -11.08 -13.37 -2.57
C ARG A 439 -12.44 -14.06 -2.57
N THR A 440 -12.89 -14.42 -3.76
CA THR A 440 -14.11 -15.22 -3.94
C THR A 440 -13.86 -16.64 -3.44
N VAL A 441 -14.63 -17.08 -2.44
CA VAL A 441 -14.58 -18.46 -1.93
C VAL A 441 -15.50 -19.34 -2.79
N LEU A 442 -14.95 -20.43 -3.31
CA LEU A 442 -15.67 -21.44 -4.07
C LEU A 442 -16.20 -22.55 -3.18
N ALA A 443 -15.43 -22.95 -2.17
CA ALA A 443 -15.74 -24.08 -1.31
C ALA A 443 -15.09 -23.93 0.05
N GLU A 444 -15.80 -24.37 1.10
CA GLU A 444 -15.28 -24.56 2.45
C GLU A 444 -15.14 -26.07 2.74
N LEU A 445 -13.99 -26.47 3.27
CA LEU A 445 -13.66 -27.85 3.60
C LEU A 445 -13.95 -28.12 5.09
N ASP A 446 -14.15 -29.40 5.44
CA ASP A 446 -14.53 -29.81 6.79
C ASP A 446 -13.44 -29.54 7.85
N ASP A 447 -12.18 -29.44 7.42
CA ASP A 447 -11.02 -29.09 8.23
C ASP A 447 -10.88 -27.57 8.47
N GLY A 448 -11.76 -26.75 7.88
CA GLY A 448 -11.75 -25.29 7.97
C GLY A 448 -10.95 -24.60 6.87
N ALA A 449 -10.30 -25.35 5.98
CA ALA A 449 -9.65 -24.81 4.78
C ALA A 449 -10.68 -24.31 3.77
N VAL A 450 -10.23 -23.47 2.82
CA VAL A 450 -11.09 -22.92 1.78
C VAL A 450 -10.43 -23.03 0.41
N ILE A 451 -11.25 -23.13 -0.62
CA ILE A 451 -10.82 -23.03 -2.01
C ILE A 451 -11.30 -21.69 -2.55
N VAL A 452 -10.39 -20.90 -3.12
CA VAL A 452 -10.66 -19.56 -3.63
C VAL A 452 -10.31 -19.41 -5.10
N GLU A 453 -10.98 -18.46 -5.77
CA GLU A 453 -10.56 -17.99 -7.08
C GLU A 453 -9.43 -16.97 -6.94
N TRP A 454 -8.36 -17.19 -7.70
CA TRP A 454 -7.26 -16.26 -7.83
C TRP A 454 -7.05 -15.90 -9.30
N ALA A 455 -7.37 -14.66 -9.67
CA ALA A 455 -7.08 -14.15 -11.01
C ALA A 455 -5.59 -13.79 -11.13
N PHE A 456 -4.95 -14.26 -12.20
CA PHE A 456 -3.51 -14.04 -12.39
C PHE A 456 -3.18 -13.82 -13.87
N LYS A 457 -2.07 -13.10 -14.10
CA LYS A 457 -1.49 -12.88 -15.43
C LYS A 457 -0.01 -13.28 -15.41
N GLY A 458 0.32 -14.30 -16.19
CA GLY A 458 1.66 -14.89 -16.24
C GLY A 458 1.86 -15.92 -15.12
N ASP A 459 2.25 -17.14 -15.50
CA ASP A 459 2.33 -18.26 -14.57
C ASP A 459 3.39 -18.03 -13.48
N ARG A 460 4.50 -17.37 -13.82
CA ARG A 460 5.59 -17.05 -12.86
C ARG A 460 5.12 -16.15 -11.71
N TYR A 461 4.18 -15.24 -11.95
CA TYR A 461 3.61 -14.43 -10.89
C TYR A 461 2.87 -15.31 -9.87
N LEU A 462 1.97 -16.18 -10.35
CA LEU A 462 1.19 -17.03 -9.46
C LEU A 462 2.08 -18.03 -8.72
N VAL A 463 3.04 -18.65 -9.42
CA VAL A 463 4.03 -19.54 -8.79
C VAL A 463 4.72 -18.85 -7.61
N LYS A 464 5.20 -17.62 -7.83
CA LYS A 464 5.87 -16.83 -6.80
C LYS A 464 4.94 -16.45 -5.64
N GLN A 465 3.68 -16.13 -5.90
CA GLN A 465 2.70 -15.87 -4.83
C GLN A 465 2.46 -17.12 -3.98
N ILE A 466 2.31 -18.29 -4.61
CA ILE A 466 2.06 -19.55 -3.90
C ILE A 466 3.28 -19.98 -3.08
N LEU A 467 4.49 -19.79 -3.60
CA LEU A 467 5.73 -20.01 -2.85
C LEU A 467 5.84 -19.09 -1.62
N LYS A 468 5.40 -17.82 -1.73
CA LYS A 468 5.34 -16.88 -0.58
C LYS A 468 4.34 -17.29 0.49
N GLU A 469 3.33 -18.10 0.17
CA GLU A 469 2.43 -18.68 1.18
C GLU A 469 3.11 -19.82 1.98
N ALA A 470 4.30 -20.27 1.58
CA ALA A 470 5.15 -21.19 2.34
C ALA A 470 4.39 -22.42 2.88
N GLY A 471 3.61 -23.08 2.00
CA GLY A 471 2.86 -24.30 2.33
C GLY A 471 1.44 -24.08 2.87
N ASP A 472 1.04 -22.82 3.08
CA ASP A 472 -0.33 -22.46 3.49
C ASP A 472 -1.30 -22.25 2.31
N ALA A 473 -0.81 -22.37 1.08
CA ALA A 473 -1.64 -22.38 -0.12
C ALA A 473 -1.13 -23.35 -1.17
N ALA A 474 -2.04 -23.89 -1.98
CA ALA A 474 -1.71 -24.78 -3.09
C ALA A 474 -2.62 -24.56 -4.30
N VAL A 475 -2.03 -24.56 -5.49
CA VAL A 475 -2.77 -24.51 -6.75
C VAL A 475 -3.40 -25.87 -6.99
N LEU A 476 -4.72 -25.89 -7.19
CA LEU A 476 -5.46 -27.08 -7.60
C LEU A 476 -5.56 -27.12 -9.13
N GLU A 477 -5.95 -25.99 -9.72
CA GLU A 477 -6.07 -25.78 -11.16
C GLU A 477 -5.56 -24.38 -11.51
N PRO A 478 -4.96 -24.17 -12.71
CA PRO A 478 -4.77 -25.16 -13.77
C PRO A 478 -3.50 -26.02 -13.59
N ALA A 479 -3.46 -27.20 -14.23
CA ALA A 479 -2.41 -28.21 -14.01
C ALA A 479 -1.00 -27.75 -14.40
N ASP A 480 -0.88 -26.95 -15.47
CA ASP A 480 0.39 -26.38 -15.94
C ASP A 480 1.04 -25.46 -14.88
N VAL A 481 0.24 -24.62 -14.22
CA VAL A 481 0.75 -23.77 -13.12
C VAL A 481 1.11 -24.62 -11.92
N ARG A 482 0.32 -25.65 -11.62
CA ARG A 482 0.57 -26.56 -10.50
C ARG A 482 1.91 -27.29 -10.66
N GLU A 483 2.19 -27.80 -11.86
CA GLU A 483 3.48 -28.39 -12.22
C GLU A 483 4.62 -27.38 -12.10
N ALA A 484 4.39 -26.13 -12.51
CA ALA A 484 5.39 -25.06 -12.38
C ALA A 484 5.72 -24.73 -10.91
N VAL A 485 4.73 -24.77 -10.00
CA VAL A 485 4.98 -24.61 -8.56
C VAL A 485 5.81 -25.77 -8.01
N LEU A 486 5.47 -27.01 -8.35
CA LEU A 486 6.24 -28.19 -7.94
C LEU A 486 7.70 -28.07 -8.37
N ALA A 487 7.93 -27.79 -9.66
CA ALA A 487 9.29 -27.66 -10.21
C ALA A 487 10.08 -26.51 -9.57
N ALA A 488 9.41 -25.43 -9.14
CA ALA A 488 10.06 -24.33 -8.44
C ALA A 488 10.41 -24.71 -6.99
N ALA A 489 9.51 -25.40 -6.27
CA ALA A 489 9.77 -25.88 -4.92
C ALA A 489 10.92 -26.90 -4.89
N GLU A 490 10.94 -27.86 -5.82
CA GLU A 490 12.01 -28.86 -5.94
C GLU A 490 13.36 -28.21 -6.27
N ARG A 491 13.38 -27.13 -7.06
CA ARG A 491 14.60 -26.38 -7.33
C ARG A 491 15.15 -25.66 -6.10
N LEU A 492 14.27 -25.13 -5.24
CA LEU A 492 14.66 -24.48 -3.99
C LEU A 492 15.11 -25.48 -2.92
N LEU A 493 14.59 -26.72 -2.97
CA LEU A 493 15.03 -27.83 -2.12
C LEU A 493 16.34 -28.46 -2.58
N ALA A 494 16.69 -28.33 -3.86
CA ALA A 494 17.94 -28.85 -4.38
C ALA A 494 19.12 -28.16 -3.66
N PRO A 495 20.15 -28.92 -3.23
CA PRO A 495 21.31 -28.32 -2.58
C PRO A 495 21.94 -27.31 -3.53
N SER A 496 22.02 -26.04 -3.09
CA SER A 496 22.70 -24.98 -3.82
C SER A 496 24.11 -25.46 -4.17
N ALA A 497 24.41 -25.60 -5.47
CA ALA A 497 25.76 -25.86 -5.93
C ALA A 497 26.61 -24.65 -5.49
N ARG A 498 27.39 -24.84 -4.43
CA ARG A 498 28.41 -23.89 -3.98
C ARG A 498 29.54 -23.82 -5.00
#